data_AF-A1WMP9-F1
#
_entry.id   AF-A1WMP9-F1
#
_cell.length_a   1.000
_cell.length_b   1.000
_cell.length_c   1.000
_cell.angle_alpha   90.00
_cell.angle_beta   90.00
_cell.angle_gamma   90.00
#
_symmetry.space_group_name_H-M   'P 1'
#
loop_
_entity.id
_entity.type
_entity.pdbx_description
1 polymer ?
#
loop_
_entity_poly.entity_id
_entity_poly.type
_entity_poly.pdbx_seq_one_letter_code
_entity_poly.pdbx_strand_id
1 'polypeptide(L)'
;MHGKGVFAVQDIAAGHVLLEYTGQVIDWQQAQQRHPHDPMQPRHTFYFHVDDEHVIDAKFGGNSSRWINHSCHPNCYADEREGRIFITALRNIKAGEELSYDYGLTVEERYTPRLKAEYPCWCGSPNCRGTLLAPKRGWAPPLPPPAATAPGPAEPPQRGRNR
;
A
#
# COMPACT_ATOMS: atom_id res chain seq x y z
N MET A 1 16.19 -1.41 -2.89
CA MET A 1 15.27 -0.52 -3.63
C MET A 1 15.54 -0.70 -5.12
N HIS A 2 14.51 -0.76 -5.96
CA HIS A 2 14.66 -0.99 -7.40
C HIS A 2 14.31 0.25 -8.21
N GLY A 3 15.14 0.56 -9.21
CA GLY A 3 14.80 1.54 -10.24
C GLY A 3 14.51 2.94 -9.69
N LYS A 4 13.35 3.49 -10.03
CA LYS A 4 12.88 4.81 -9.59
C LYS A 4 12.14 4.67 -8.26
N GLY A 5 12.22 5.71 -7.41
CA GLY A 5 11.49 5.79 -6.15
C GLY A 5 10.82 7.15 -5.98
N VAL A 6 9.94 7.25 -4.98
CA VAL A 6 9.26 8.51 -4.61
C VAL A 6 9.76 8.93 -3.25
N PHE A 7 10.19 10.19 -3.12
CA PHE A 7 10.81 10.71 -1.90
C PHE A 7 10.00 11.88 -1.35
N ALA A 8 9.88 11.95 -0.03
CA ALA A 8 9.26 13.09 0.65
C ALA A 8 10.13 14.35 0.45
N VAL A 9 9.53 15.45 -0.02
CA VAL A 9 10.25 16.74 -0.18
C VAL A 9 10.12 17.64 1.05
N GLN A 10 9.25 17.25 2.00
CA GLN A 10 9.01 17.92 3.26
C GLN A 10 8.62 16.89 4.33
N ASP A 11 8.59 17.29 5.59
CA ASP A 11 8.08 16.44 6.67
C ASP A 11 6.58 16.16 6.47
N ILE A 12 6.17 14.92 6.70
CA ILE A 12 4.79 14.44 6.53
C ILE A 12 4.33 13.80 7.84
N ALA A 13 3.17 14.21 8.34
CA ALA A 13 2.60 13.67 9.57
C ALA A 13 1.98 12.28 9.35
N ALA A 14 1.99 11.45 10.40
CA ALA A 14 1.23 10.20 10.42
C ALA A 14 -0.26 10.44 10.13
N GLY A 15 -0.89 9.53 9.38
CA GLY A 15 -2.29 9.63 8.98
C GLY A 15 -2.57 10.61 7.83
N HIS A 16 -1.57 11.34 7.34
CA HIS A 16 -1.75 12.20 6.18
C HIS A 16 -1.93 11.37 4.91
N VAL A 17 -2.97 11.67 4.14
CA VAL A 17 -3.18 11.11 2.80
C VAL A 17 -2.21 11.78 1.85
N LEU A 18 -1.31 11.00 1.27
CA LEU A 18 -0.24 11.51 0.40
C LEU A 18 -0.76 11.75 -1.01
N LEU A 19 -1.44 10.75 -1.56
CA LEU A 19 -1.87 10.69 -2.95
C LEU A 19 -2.83 9.53 -3.18
N GLU A 20 -3.64 9.65 -4.21
CA GLU A 20 -4.43 8.55 -4.75
C GLU A 20 -3.59 7.75 -5.75
N TYR A 21 -3.74 6.42 -5.73
CA TYR A 21 -3.21 5.54 -6.75
C TYR A 21 -4.16 5.54 -7.95
N THR A 22 -3.84 6.35 -8.97
CA THR A 22 -4.70 6.52 -10.16
C THR A 22 -4.24 5.65 -11.33
N GLY A 23 -5.17 5.36 -12.23
CA GLY A 23 -4.94 4.62 -13.46
C GLY A 23 -6.27 4.30 -14.13
N GLN A 24 -6.23 3.50 -15.19
CA GLN A 24 -7.45 2.98 -15.80
C GLN A 24 -8.00 1.83 -14.96
N VAL A 25 -9.27 1.91 -14.55
CA VAL A 25 -9.96 0.78 -13.91
C VAL A 25 -10.40 -0.20 -15.00
N ILE A 26 -9.99 -1.46 -14.86
CA ILE A 26 -10.24 -2.56 -15.80
C ILE A 26 -10.63 -3.82 -15.03
N ASP A 27 -11.25 -4.78 -15.72
CA ASP A 27 -11.53 -6.10 -15.13
C ASP A 27 -10.29 -7.02 -15.14
N TRP A 28 -10.39 -8.14 -14.44
CA TRP A 28 -9.31 -9.14 -14.35
C TRP A 28 -8.95 -9.78 -15.70
N GLN A 29 -9.92 -9.94 -16.60
CA GLN A 29 -9.67 -10.54 -17.91
C GLN A 29 -8.82 -9.61 -18.78
N GLN A 30 -9.11 -8.31 -18.77
CA GLN A 30 -8.34 -7.27 -19.43
C GLN A 30 -6.94 -7.14 -18.82
N ALA A 31 -6.81 -7.21 -17.50
CA ALA A 31 -5.51 -7.16 -16.83
C ALA A 31 -4.59 -8.32 -17.26
N GLN A 32 -5.14 -9.54 -17.36
CA GLN A 32 -4.43 -10.71 -17.87
C GLN A 32 -4.03 -10.55 -19.35
N GLN A 33 -4.93 -10.04 -20.20
CA GLN A 33 -4.62 -9.81 -21.62
C GLN A 33 -3.50 -8.77 -21.82
N ARG A 34 -3.42 -7.77 -20.95
CA ARG A 34 -2.39 -6.72 -20.96
C ARG A 34 -1.08 -7.14 -20.31
N HIS A 35 -1.07 -8.28 -19.63
CA HIS A 35 0.11 -8.82 -18.94
C HIS A 35 0.91 -9.76 -19.86
N PRO A 36 2.24 -9.63 -19.93
CA PRO A 36 3.05 -8.60 -19.28
C PRO A 36 3.01 -7.28 -20.05
N HIS A 37 3.15 -6.16 -19.32
CA HIS A 37 3.29 -4.85 -19.96
C HIS A 37 4.60 -4.68 -20.73
N ASP A 38 5.64 -5.37 -20.27
CA ASP A 38 6.96 -5.48 -20.89
C ASP A 38 7.39 -6.95 -20.82
N PRO A 39 7.47 -7.67 -21.94
CA PRO A 39 7.92 -9.07 -21.97
C PRO A 39 9.32 -9.30 -21.40
N MET A 40 10.19 -8.27 -21.39
CA MET A 40 11.51 -8.36 -20.78
C MET A 40 11.47 -8.22 -19.25
N GLN A 41 10.41 -7.63 -18.72
CA GLN A 41 10.17 -7.46 -17.29
C GLN A 41 8.78 -7.96 -16.90
N PRO A 42 8.49 -9.27 -17.08
CA PRO A 42 7.13 -9.78 -17.00
C PRO A 42 6.54 -9.79 -15.59
N ARG A 43 7.30 -9.38 -14.58
CA ARG A 43 6.86 -9.28 -13.17
C ARG A 43 6.81 -7.85 -12.68
N HIS A 44 7.16 -6.88 -13.53
CA HIS A 44 7.06 -5.46 -13.22
C HIS A 44 5.72 -4.98 -13.75
N THR A 45 4.76 -4.84 -12.84
CA THR A 45 3.39 -4.41 -13.15
C THR A 45 3.05 -3.16 -12.37
N PHE A 46 2.08 -2.39 -12.88
CA PHE A 46 1.50 -1.23 -12.20
C PHE A 46 0.03 -1.50 -11.83
N TYR A 47 -0.30 -2.77 -11.63
CA TYR A 47 -1.64 -3.21 -11.24
C TYR A 47 -1.87 -3.07 -9.75
N PHE A 48 -3.04 -2.56 -9.38
CA PHE A 48 -3.49 -2.47 -8.00
C PHE A 48 -4.91 -3.04 -7.89
N HIS A 49 -5.11 -4.03 -7.03
CA HIS A 49 -6.44 -4.62 -6.80
C HIS A 49 -7.31 -3.64 -6.00
N VAL A 50 -8.49 -3.32 -6.53
CA VAL A 50 -9.48 -2.49 -5.83
C VAL A 50 -10.44 -3.39 -5.06
N ASP A 51 -11.02 -4.36 -5.76
CA ASP A 51 -11.93 -5.37 -5.24
C ASP A 51 -11.77 -6.68 -6.03
N ASP A 52 -12.73 -7.60 -5.89
CA ASP A 52 -12.71 -8.91 -6.54
C ASP A 52 -12.89 -8.85 -8.07
N GLU A 53 -13.46 -7.76 -8.60
CA GLU A 53 -13.78 -7.60 -10.02
C GLU A 53 -12.85 -6.59 -10.71
N HIS A 54 -12.33 -5.60 -9.97
CA HIS A 54 -11.67 -4.43 -10.53
C HIS A 54 -10.19 -4.32 -10.14
N VAL A 55 -9.39 -3.93 -11.15
CA VAL A 55 -7.97 -3.64 -11.03
C VAL A 55 -7.68 -2.27 -11.63
N ILE A 56 -6.84 -1.47 -10.97
CA ILE A 56 -6.29 -0.24 -11.53
C ILE A 56 -5.02 -0.57 -12.29
N ASP A 57 -4.98 -0.26 -13.58
CA ASP A 57 -3.79 -0.27 -14.42
C ASP A 57 -3.18 1.12 -14.49
N ALA A 58 -2.16 1.39 -13.65
CA ALA A 58 -1.50 2.70 -13.61
C ALA A 58 -0.49 2.92 -14.74
N LYS A 59 -0.32 1.98 -15.67
CA LYS A 59 0.41 2.24 -16.93
C LYS A 59 -0.36 3.25 -17.78
N PHE A 60 -1.69 3.24 -17.73
CA PHE A 60 -2.56 4.13 -18.48
C PHE A 60 -3.26 5.12 -17.55
N GLY A 61 -3.01 6.42 -17.71
CA GLY A 61 -3.64 7.45 -16.88
C GLY A 61 -3.16 7.48 -15.42
N GLY A 62 -2.07 6.77 -15.09
CA GLY A 62 -1.52 6.80 -13.73
C GLY A 62 -0.67 8.02 -13.42
N ASN A 63 -0.49 8.28 -12.13
CA ASN A 63 0.32 9.37 -11.61
C ASN A 63 1.64 8.85 -10.98
N SER A 64 2.31 9.66 -10.15
CA SER A 64 3.57 9.30 -9.50
C SER A 64 3.48 8.13 -8.51
N SER A 65 2.27 7.76 -8.06
CA SER A 65 2.00 6.64 -7.14
C SER A 65 2.61 5.32 -7.60
N ARG A 66 2.63 5.07 -8.92
CA ARG A 66 3.15 3.83 -9.53
C ARG A 66 4.64 3.60 -9.29
N TRP A 67 5.37 4.63 -8.87
CA TRP A 67 6.80 4.55 -8.56
C TRP A 67 7.08 4.35 -7.06
N ILE A 68 6.05 4.25 -6.22
CA ILE A 68 6.24 3.98 -4.79
C ILE A 68 6.63 2.51 -4.63
N ASN A 69 7.80 2.29 -4.03
CA ASN A 69 8.41 0.98 -3.93
C ASN A 69 7.83 0.14 -2.79
N HIS A 70 8.06 -1.17 -2.89
CA HIS A 70 7.74 -2.11 -1.84
C HIS A 70 8.70 -2.01 -0.64
N SER A 71 8.16 -2.11 0.58
CA SER A 71 8.95 -2.44 1.76
C SER A 71 8.23 -3.43 2.67
N CYS A 72 8.97 -4.39 3.24
CA CYS A 72 8.48 -5.25 4.32
C CYS A 72 8.36 -4.53 5.67
N HIS A 73 8.96 -3.33 5.79
CA HIS A 73 8.78 -2.41 6.91
C HIS A 73 8.46 -1.03 6.35
N PRO A 74 7.23 -0.84 5.85
CA PRO A 74 6.86 0.37 5.11
C PRO A 74 6.62 1.56 6.03
N ASN A 75 6.63 2.76 5.44
CA ASN A 75 6.22 4.01 6.09
C ASN A 75 4.85 4.53 5.61
N CYS A 76 4.26 3.89 4.61
CA CYS A 76 2.92 4.15 4.11
C CYS A 76 2.07 2.86 4.07
N TYR A 77 0.77 3.02 4.02
CA TYR A 77 -0.19 1.97 3.72
C TYR A 77 -1.13 2.39 2.61
N ALA A 78 -1.76 1.42 1.97
CA ALA A 78 -2.80 1.65 0.99
C ALA A 78 -4.15 1.27 1.59
N ASP A 79 -5.16 2.12 1.39
CA ASP A 79 -6.52 1.87 1.83
C ASP A 79 -7.54 2.28 0.77
N GLU A 80 -8.58 1.47 0.65
CA GLU A 80 -9.69 1.70 -0.27
C GLU A 80 -10.74 2.60 0.40
N ARG A 81 -11.19 3.63 -0.33
CA ARG A 81 -12.28 4.53 0.05
C ARG A 81 -13.15 4.82 -1.16
N GLU A 82 -14.39 4.33 -1.15
CA GLU A 82 -15.39 4.58 -2.19
C GLU A 82 -14.94 4.19 -3.61
N GLY A 83 -14.33 3.01 -3.75
CA GLY A 83 -13.80 2.45 -5.00
C GLY A 83 -12.46 3.03 -5.43
N ARG A 84 -11.78 3.80 -4.58
CA ARG A 84 -10.53 4.51 -4.89
C ARG A 84 -9.45 4.13 -3.90
N ILE A 85 -8.21 4.03 -4.38
CA ILE A 85 -7.07 3.62 -3.56
C ILE A 85 -6.25 4.84 -3.14
N PHE A 86 -6.07 5.02 -1.84
CA PHE A 86 -5.28 6.10 -1.27
C PHE A 86 -4.04 5.55 -0.58
N ILE A 87 -2.92 6.26 -0.74
CA ILE A 87 -1.69 6.00 -0.01
C ILE A 87 -1.61 6.98 1.16
N THR A 88 -1.54 6.45 2.38
CA THR A 88 -1.58 7.20 3.63
C THR A 88 -0.33 6.91 4.47
N ALA A 89 0.20 7.91 5.18
CA ALA A 89 1.38 7.75 6.03
C ALA A 89 1.08 6.94 7.30
N LEU A 90 1.87 5.89 7.58
CA LEU A 90 1.75 5.08 8.81
C LEU A 90 2.36 5.75 10.04
N ARG A 91 3.38 6.58 9.82
CA ARG A 91 4.14 7.30 10.84
C ARG A 91 4.54 8.66 10.30
N ASN A 92 5.16 9.49 11.14
CA ASN A 92 5.83 10.68 10.65
C ASN A 92 6.97 10.28 9.70
N ILE A 93 7.06 10.96 8.55
CA ILE A 93 8.05 10.76 7.50
C ILE A 93 8.84 12.05 7.34
N LYS A 94 10.16 11.98 7.39
CA LYS A 94 11.04 13.12 7.21
C LYS A 94 11.29 13.42 5.74
N ALA A 95 11.55 14.70 5.45
CA ALA A 95 12.06 15.10 4.15
C ALA A 95 13.29 14.26 3.76
N GLY A 96 13.34 13.78 2.53
CA GLY A 96 14.38 12.90 1.99
C GLY A 96 14.14 11.41 2.20
N GLU A 97 13.18 10.98 3.02
CA GLU A 97 12.83 9.55 3.12
C GLU A 97 12.10 9.06 1.86
N GLU A 98 12.43 7.85 1.41
CA GLU A 98 11.69 7.18 0.34
C GLU A 98 10.35 6.67 0.87
N LEU A 99 9.27 6.94 0.14
CA LEU A 99 7.94 6.42 0.43
C LEU A 99 7.87 4.94 0.00
N SER A 100 7.26 4.11 0.84
CA SER A 100 7.07 2.70 0.55
C SER A 100 5.84 2.13 1.25
N TYR A 101 5.21 1.13 0.65
CA TYR A 101 4.13 0.35 1.25
C TYR A 101 4.33 -1.15 1.03
N ASP A 102 3.59 -1.97 1.77
CA ASP A 102 3.54 -3.41 1.50
C ASP A 102 2.58 -3.65 0.34
N TYR A 103 3.06 -4.28 -0.74
CA TYR A 103 2.28 -4.49 -1.96
C TYR A 103 1.15 -5.50 -1.78
N GLY A 104 1.22 -6.35 -0.74
CA GLY A 104 0.19 -7.38 -0.56
C GLY A 104 0.13 -8.39 -1.70
N LEU A 105 1.19 -8.53 -2.51
CA LEU A 105 1.18 -9.33 -3.73
C LEU A 105 0.90 -10.80 -3.40
N THR A 106 -0.20 -11.34 -3.92
CA THR A 106 -0.55 -12.75 -3.79
C THR A 106 -0.58 -13.43 -5.15
N VAL A 107 -0.27 -14.72 -5.16
CA VAL A 107 -0.40 -15.58 -6.34
C VAL A 107 -1.07 -16.90 -5.96
N GLU A 108 -1.82 -17.48 -6.89
CA GLU A 108 -2.61 -18.68 -6.64
C GLU A 108 -1.73 -19.91 -6.41
N GLU A 109 -0.58 -19.99 -7.10
CA GLU A 109 0.32 -21.13 -7.07
C GLU A 109 0.87 -21.39 -5.66
N ARG A 110 1.27 -22.64 -5.40
CA ARG A 110 1.92 -22.99 -4.14
C ARG A 110 3.24 -22.23 -3.99
N TYR A 111 3.42 -21.58 -2.84
CA TYR A 111 4.64 -20.85 -2.51
C TYR A 111 5.81 -21.82 -2.28
N THR A 112 6.50 -22.17 -3.36
CA THR A 112 7.76 -22.91 -3.33
C THR A 112 8.95 -21.95 -3.19
N PRO A 113 10.14 -22.40 -2.73
CA PRO A 113 11.35 -21.58 -2.73
C PRO A 113 11.67 -21.00 -4.11
N ARG A 114 11.44 -21.79 -5.18
CA ARG A 114 11.60 -21.35 -6.56
C ARG A 114 10.67 -20.20 -6.90
N LEU A 115 9.37 -20.32 -6.62
CA LEU A 115 8.40 -19.26 -6.89
C LEU A 115 8.75 -17.98 -6.12
N LYS A 116 9.13 -18.09 -4.84
CA LYS A 116 9.54 -16.92 -4.05
C LYS A 116 10.76 -16.21 -4.64
N ALA A 117 11.72 -16.97 -5.17
CA ALA A 117 12.91 -16.43 -5.81
C ALA A 117 12.60 -15.69 -7.13
N GLU A 118 11.46 -15.97 -7.76
CA GLU A 118 10.98 -15.23 -8.94
C GLU A 118 10.41 -13.85 -8.60
N TYR A 119 9.99 -13.64 -7.35
CA TYR A 119 9.50 -12.36 -6.82
C TYR A 119 10.42 -11.88 -5.70
N PRO A 120 11.70 -11.61 -5.94
CA PRO A 120 12.64 -11.27 -4.88
C PRO A 120 12.34 -9.88 -4.29
N CYS A 121 12.43 -9.74 -2.98
CA CYS A 121 12.31 -8.45 -2.31
C CYS A 121 13.67 -7.89 -1.94
N TRP A 122 13.89 -6.62 -2.26
CA TRP A 122 15.15 -5.92 -2.07
C TRP A 122 14.98 -4.63 -1.24
N CYS A 123 13.99 -4.62 -0.35
CA CYS A 123 13.69 -3.44 0.47
C CYS A 123 14.79 -3.10 1.48
N GLY A 124 15.66 -4.06 1.82
CA GLY A 124 16.76 -3.86 2.77
C GLY A 124 16.33 -3.78 4.24
N SER A 125 15.05 -3.98 4.55
CA SER A 125 14.57 -4.03 5.93
C SER A 125 15.22 -5.18 6.71
N PRO A 126 15.58 -4.99 8.01
CA PRO A 126 16.09 -6.07 8.86
C PRO A 126 15.13 -7.28 8.96
N ASN A 127 13.82 -7.03 8.85
CA ASN A 127 12.77 -8.05 8.89
C ASN A 127 12.21 -8.33 7.49
N CYS A 128 13.03 -8.20 6.44
CA CYS A 128 12.63 -8.51 5.08
C CYS A 128 12.21 -9.97 4.94
N ARG A 129 11.03 -10.21 4.32
CA ARG A 129 10.52 -11.57 4.07
C ARG A 129 11.28 -12.30 2.93
N GLY A 130 12.17 -11.61 2.21
CA GLY A 130 12.95 -12.11 1.09
C GLY A 130 12.20 -12.21 -0.25
N THR A 131 10.90 -11.93 -0.27
CA THR A 131 10.05 -11.98 -1.48
C THR A 131 9.01 -10.85 -1.46
N LEU A 132 8.51 -10.41 -2.61
CA LEU A 132 7.40 -9.45 -2.69
C LEU A 132 6.06 -10.13 -2.32
N LEU A 133 6.01 -11.46 -2.35
CA LEU A 133 4.79 -12.21 -2.07
C LEU A 133 4.36 -12.08 -0.61
N ALA A 134 3.13 -11.63 -0.38
CA ALA A 134 2.46 -11.62 0.91
C ALA A 134 2.21 -13.03 1.44
N PRO A 135 2.38 -13.30 2.75
CA PRO A 135 2.01 -14.57 3.34
C PRO A 135 0.58 -14.99 2.99
N LYS A 136 0.37 -16.22 2.53
CA LYS A 136 -0.97 -16.73 2.19
C LYS A 136 -1.96 -16.77 3.36
N ARG A 137 -1.46 -16.78 4.60
CA ARG A 137 -2.28 -16.88 5.81
C ARG A 137 -1.88 -15.78 6.78
N GLY A 138 -2.88 -15.08 7.32
CA GLY A 138 -2.68 -14.06 8.34
C GLY A 138 -1.97 -12.80 7.85
N TRP A 139 -1.84 -12.60 6.53
CA TRP A 139 -1.41 -11.30 6.03
C TRP A 139 -2.59 -10.32 6.10
N ALA A 140 -2.28 -9.13 6.59
CA ALA A 140 -3.13 -7.95 6.51
C ALA A 140 -2.21 -6.77 6.16
N PRO A 141 -2.70 -5.77 5.43
CA PRO A 141 -1.94 -4.55 5.21
C PRO A 141 -1.60 -3.92 6.57
N PRO A 142 -0.42 -3.32 6.73
CA PRO A 142 -0.12 -2.53 7.92
C PRO A 142 -1.12 -1.39 7.97
N LEU A 143 -1.94 -1.35 9.01
CA LEU A 143 -2.84 -0.23 9.28
C LEU A 143 -2.28 0.58 10.45
N PRO A 144 -2.56 1.88 10.52
CA PRO A 144 -2.25 2.64 11.72
C PRO A 144 -2.94 1.95 12.92
N PRO A 145 -2.32 1.99 14.12
CA PRO A 145 -3.00 1.50 15.31
C PRO A 145 -4.36 2.19 15.42
N PRO A 146 -5.43 1.48 15.84
CA PRO A 146 -6.73 2.10 16.03
C PRO A 146 -6.53 3.35 16.87
N ALA A 147 -7.08 4.48 16.40
CA ALA A 147 -6.97 5.74 17.10
C ALA A 147 -7.34 5.50 18.56
N ALA A 148 -6.44 5.82 19.49
CA ALA A 148 -6.79 5.84 20.90
C ALA A 148 -8.06 6.69 20.99
N THR A 149 -9.16 6.09 21.44
CA THR A 149 -10.44 6.78 21.60
C THR A 149 -10.14 8.09 22.30
N ALA A 150 -10.36 9.22 21.62
CA ALA A 150 -10.26 10.52 22.27
C ALA A 150 -11.13 10.44 23.53
N PRO A 151 -10.66 10.91 24.70
CA PRO A 151 -11.52 10.99 25.86
C PRO A 151 -12.78 11.74 25.44
N GLY A 152 -13.94 11.10 25.62
CA GLY A 152 -15.22 11.69 25.29
C GLY A 152 -15.34 13.08 25.95
N PRO A 153 -16.12 14.00 25.37
CA PRO A 153 -16.30 15.32 25.95
C PRO A 153 -16.67 15.18 27.43
N ALA A 154 -15.94 15.90 28.29
CA ALA A 154 -16.21 15.92 29.71
C ALA A 154 -17.69 16.26 29.94
N GLU A 155 -18.38 15.41 30.69
CA GLU A 155 -19.78 15.60 31.03
C GLU A 155 -19.94 16.98 31.69
N PRO A 156 -20.84 17.86 31.22
CA PRO A 156 -21.04 19.15 31.85
C PRO A 156 -21.49 18.94 33.31
N PRO A 157 -21.01 19.75 34.26
CA PRO A 157 -21.33 19.57 35.66
C PRO A 157 -22.85 19.58 35.85
N GLN A 158 -23.39 18.48 36.36
CA GLN A 158 -24.80 18.34 36.66
C GLN A 158 -25.19 19.45 37.65
N ARG A 159 -25.99 20.41 37.20
CA ARG A 159 -26.57 21.42 38.09
C ARG A 159 -27.44 20.69 39.10
N GLY A 160 -26.96 20.60 40.34
CA GLY A 160 -27.71 20.09 41.47
C GLY A 160 -29.07 20.79 41.55
N ARG A 161 -30.14 20.01 41.44
CA ARG A 161 -31.48 20.47 41.80
C ARG A 161 -31.55 20.47 43.32
N ASN A 162 -31.34 21.63 43.93
CA ASN A 162 -31.72 21.84 45.32
C ASN A 162 -33.25 21.71 45.42
N ARG A 163 -33.72 20.72 46.19
CA ARG A 163 -35.05 20.68 46.78
C ARG A 163 -34.99 21.30 48.17
#